data_AF-A0A9X2VRN9-F1
#
_entry.id   AF-A0A9X2VRN9-F1
#
_cell.length_a   1.000
_cell.length_b   1.000
_cell.length_c   1.000
_cell.angle_alpha   90.00
_cell.angle_beta   90.00
_cell.angle_gamma   90.00
#
_symmetry.space_group_name_H-M   'P 1'
#
loop_
_entity.id
_entity.type
_entity.pdbx_description
1 polymer ?
#
loop_
_entity_poly.entity_id
_entity_poly.type
_entity_poly.pdbx_seq_one_letter_code
_entity_poly.pdbx_strand_id
1 'polypeptide(L)'
;MVETSLRKVAGIGPRNPKVANACVAALARVEGEAVLAELARLATRVTFKGTLKILDAALEEKAVALGLSREEIEELAVPAYGLSEVGRAVVELGEATAVLAVVGPKAVLSWRSAAGKPVKSVPAAVKRDHAEELKELKASVKDLDKMLTAQAERLDRQFLAQREWAFETWRERYLDHPMVGTIARRLLWTVDGVACGYADGALRDLAGDPVPLGGVVELWHPIGKGTAEVVAWRDWLERHEITQPFKQAHREVYLLTDAERTTRVYSNRFAAHVLRQHQFHSLAAVRGWRNRLRLMVDDSYPPATRDLPGWGLRAEYWVEGDGEDYGSDTTESGSYLRLRTDQVRFYPIGAPQSDAHACGGGYTTPQDVEPVPLADVPALVLSEVLRDVDLFVGVASVGNDPTWQDGGPEGRFREYWTSYGFGELGETAQTRRVLLTTLLPRLAIGGQCAVEDRFLHVKGTRHTYKIHLGSGNIMIEPDNRYLCIVPKSEKADTYLPFEGDRTLAVILSKAMLLAKDTEITDPTILSQL
;
A
#
# COMPACT_ATOMS: atom_id res chain seq x y z
N MET A 1 27.64 -15.17 13.52
CA MET A 1 28.55 -16.07 12.75
C MET A 1 28.06 -16.32 11.32
N VAL A 2 26.82 -16.79 11.12
CA VAL A 2 26.25 -17.06 9.77
C VAL A 2 26.49 -15.90 8.80
N GLU A 3 26.10 -14.68 9.18
CA GLU A 3 26.24 -13.48 8.35
C GLU A 3 27.69 -13.15 8.00
N THR A 4 28.60 -13.23 8.99
CA THR A 4 30.04 -12.98 8.81
C THR A 4 30.67 -14.00 7.86
N SER A 5 30.27 -15.28 7.99
CA SER A 5 30.73 -16.38 7.14
C SER A 5 30.20 -16.29 5.70
N LEU A 6 29.10 -15.59 5.47
CA LEU A 6 28.51 -15.38 4.14
C LEU A 6 28.90 -14.05 3.48
N ARG A 7 29.71 -13.22 4.14
CA ARG A 7 30.24 -11.99 3.53
C ARG A 7 30.95 -12.34 2.21
N LYS A 8 30.53 -11.73 1.11
CA LYS A 8 31.08 -12.00 -0.22
C LYS A 8 32.53 -11.49 -0.32
N VAL A 9 33.38 -12.31 -0.90
CA VAL A 9 34.71 -11.96 -1.38
C VAL A 9 34.64 -11.83 -2.89
N ALA A 10 35.12 -10.71 -3.43
CA ALA A 10 35.07 -10.42 -4.86
C ALA A 10 35.76 -11.54 -5.66
N GLY A 11 35.09 -12.02 -6.71
CA GLY A 11 35.60 -13.09 -7.59
C GLY A 11 35.57 -14.52 -7.02
N ILE A 12 35.25 -14.71 -5.74
CA ILE A 12 35.30 -16.04 -5.08
C ILE A 12 33.91 -16.48 -4.58
N GLY A 13 33.13 -15.57 -4.01
CA GLY A 13 31.84 -15.89 -3.38
C GLY A 13 31.87 -15.78 -1.84
N PRO A 14 30.98 -16.46 -1.10
CA PRO A 14 30.91 -16.33 0.35
C PRO A 14 32.19 -16.86 1.05
N ARG A 15 32.66 -16.17 2.10
CA ARG A 15 33.89 -16.52 2.83
C ARG A 15 33.96 -17.99 3.28
N ASN A 16 32.91 -18.51 3.91
CA ASN A 16 32.85 -19.89 4.39
C ASN A 16 31.39 -20.39 4.52
N PRO A 17 30.76 -20.81 3.42
CA PRO A 17 29.38 -21.27 3.44
C PRO A 17 29.19 -22.55 4.28
N LYS A 18 30.22 -23.39 4.43
CA LYS A 18 30.13 -24.61 5.26
C LYS A 18 29.95 -24.27 6.74
N VAL A 19 30.71 -23.30 7.25
CA VAL A 19 30.54 -22.80 8.63
C VAL A 19 29.17 -22.15 8.80
N ALA A 20 28.72 -21.35 7.83
CA ALA A 20 27.39 -20.76 7.87
C ALA A 20 26.29 -21.83 7.98
N ASN A 21 26.35 -22.87 7.15
CA ASN A 21 25.39 -23.98 7.17
C ASN A 21 25.42 -24.75 8.50
N ALA A 22 26.61 -25.00 9.04
CA ALA A 22 26.76 -25.67 10.35
C ALA A 22 26.17 -24.82 11.49
N CYS A 23 26.35 -23.49 11.44
CA CYS A 23 25.74 -22.59 12.40
C CYS A 23 24.20 -22.59 12.30
N VAL A 24 23.64 -22.60 11.09
CA VAL A 24 22.18 -22.71 10.90
C VAL A 24 21.66 -24.04 11.47
N ALA A 25 22.32 -25.16 11.17
CA ALA A 25 21.95 -26.46 11.70
C ALA A 25 22.07 -26.53 13.24
N ALA A 26 23.07 -25.88 13.82
CA ALA A 26 23.22 -25.79 15.26
C ALA A 26 22.11 -24.94 15.90
N LEU A 27 21.78 -23.80 15.29
CA LEU A 27 20.69 -22.93 15.74
C LEU A 27 19.35 -23.67 15.67
N ALA A 28 19.09 -24.41 14.59
CA ALA A 28 17.88 -25.22 14.42
C ALA A 28 17.73 -26.34 15.47
N ARG A 29 18.78 -26.72 16.20
CA ARG A 29 18.68 -27.71 17.28
C ARG A 29 18.31 -27.08 18.62
N VAL A 30 18.35 -25.77 18.74
CA VAL A 30 17.94 -25.08 19.96
C VAL A 30 16.41 -25.11 20.05
N GLU A 31 15.89 -25.28 21.26
CA GLU A 31 14.46 -25.27 21.56
C GLU A 31 14.01 -23.85 21.96
N GLY A 32 12.75 -23.51 21.67
CA GLY A 32 12.12 -22.24 22.04
C GLY A 32 11.79 -21.33 20.86
N GLU A 33 10.79 -20.46 21.05
CA GLU A 33 10.28 -19.53 20.02
C GLU A 33 11.32 -18.50 19.57
N ALA A 34 12.22 -18.09 20.47
CA ALA A 34 13.30 -17.15 20.15
C ALA A 34 14.23 -17.65 19.03
N VAL A 35 14.36 -18.96 18.87
CA VAL A 35 15.15 -19.59 17.81
C VAL A 35 14.48 -19.43 16.45
N LEU A 36 13.15 -19.56 16.41
CA LEU A 36 12.36 -19.41 15.19
C LEU A 36 12.44 -17.97 14.67
N ALA A 37 12.29 -17.00 15.56
CA ALA A 37 12.48 -15.58 15.27
C ALA A 37 13.86 -15.32 14.64
N GLU A 38 14.93 -15.90 15.22
CA GLU A 38 16.29 -15.72 14.74
C GLU A 38 16.56 -16.44 13.40
N LEU A 39 16.04 -17.66 13.21
CA LEU A 39 16.10 -18.36 11.93
C LEU A 39 15.39 -17.57 10.83
N ALA A 40 14.22 -17.00 11.13
CA ALA A 40 13.42 -16.27 10.16
C ALA A 40 14.07 -14.92 9.84
N ARG A 41 14.61 -14.23 10.84
CA ARG A 41 15.47 -13.07 10.66
C ARG A 41 16.65 -13.38 9.74
N LEU A 42 17.35 -14.49 9.95
CA LEU A 42 18.47 -14.91 9.08
C LEU A 42 18.01 -15.19 7.66
N ALA A 43 16.86 -15.83 7.46
CA ALA A 43 16.30 -16.09 6.13
C ALA A 43 16.05 -14.80 5.34
N THR A 44 15.62 -13.71 6.00
CA THR A 44 15.44 -12.41 5.32
C THR A 44 16.76 -11.74 4.89
N ARG A 45 17.89 -12.05 5.55
CA ARG A 45 19.19 -11.41 5.28
C ARG A 45 20.12 -12.23 4.40
N VAL A 46 19.96 -13.55 4.38
CA VAL A 46 20.84 -14.47 3.65
C VAL A 46 20.47 -14.51 2.17
N THR A 47 21.39 -14.04 1.32
CA THR A 47 21.20 -14.06 -0.16
C THR A 47 21.81 -15.29 -0.83
N PHE A 48 22.65 -16.06 -0.13
CA PHE A 48 23.28 -17.24 -0.68
C PHE A 48 22.31 -18.42 -0.69
N LYS A 49 21.85 -18.81 -1.89
CA LYS A 49 20.79 -19.82 -2.10
C LYS A 49 21.01 -21.13 -1.33
N GLY A 50 22.25 -21.60 -1.23
CA GLY A 50 22.56 -22.86 -0.54
C GLY A 50 22.28 -22.82 0.96
N THR A 51 22.61 -21.71 1.63
CA THR A 51 22.32 -21.53 3.06
C THR A 51 20.85 -21.15 3.28
N LEU A 52 20.27 -20.35 2.38
CA LEU A 52 18.86 -19.98 2.44
C LEU A 52 17.96 -21.22 2.43
N LYS A 53 18.21 -22.19 1.54
CA LYS A 53 17.44 -23.45 1.51
C LYS A 53 17.48 -24.22 2.84
N ILE A 54 18.59 -24.14 3.57
CA ILE A 54 18.73 -24.80 4.89
C ILE A 54 17.96 -24.03 5.95
N LEU A 55 17.99 -22.70 5.90
CA LEU A 55 17.17 -21.84 6.76
C LEU A 55 15.68 -22.11 6.54
N ASP A 56 15.23 -22.13 5.30
CA ASP A 56 13.83 -22.38 4.94
C ASP A 56 13.37 -23.76 5.44
N ALA A 57 14.20 -24.80 5.25
CA ALA A 57 13.88 -26.14 5.74
C ALA A 57 13.82 -26.21 7.28
N ALA A 58 14.75 -25.56 7.97
CA ALA A 58 14.76 -25.50 9.43
C ALA A 58 13.57 -24.72 10.00
N LEU A 59 13.16 -23.65 9.31
CA LEU A 59 11.97 -22.87 9.66
C LEU A 59 10.70 -23.68 9.52
N GLU A 60 10.54 -24.38 8.39
CA GLU A 60 9.39 -25.24 8.14
C GLU A 60 9.28 -26.35 9.19
N GLU A 61 10.38 -27.05 9.46
CA GLU A 61 10.42 -28.12 10.48
C GLU A 61 10.01 -27.62 11.87
N LYS A 62 10.55 -26.45 12.27
CA LYS A 62 10.23 -25.85 13.58
C LYS A 62 8.81 -25.31 13.66
N ALA A 63 8.31 -24.71 12.58
CA ALA A 63 6.96 -24.21 12.52
C ALA A 63 5.95 -25.35 12.66
N VAL A 64 6.14 -26.45 11.92
CA VAL A 64 5.32 -27.66 12.05
C VAL A 64 5.38 -28.23 13.47
N ALA A 65 6.57 -28.30 14.07
CA ALA A 65 6.74 -28.80 15.43
C ALA A 65 6.05 -27.94 16.50
N LEU A 66 5.98 -26.62 16.29
CA LEU A 66 5.33 -25.67 17.19
C LEU A 66 3.85 -25.41 16.84
N GLY A 67 3.33 -26.01 15.77
CA GLY A 67 1.97 -25.77 15.28
C GLY A 67 1.74 -24.34 14.77
N LEU A 68 2.80 -23.62 14.41
CA LEU A 68 2.73 -22.23 13.98
C LEU A 68 2.45 -22.12 12.49
N SER A 69 1.57 -21.19 12.12
CA SER A 69 1.34 -20.86 10.72
C SER A 69 2.51 -20.07 10.13
N ARG A 70 2.63 -20.07 8.80
CA ARG A 70 3.62 -19.24 8.11
C ARG A 70 3.50 -17.76 8.48
N GLU A 71 2.28 -17.25 8.65
CA GLU A 71 2.08 -15.85 9.07
C GLU A 71 2.63 -15.59 10.48
N GLU A 72 2.55 -16.55 11.40
CA GLU A 72 3.10 -16.41 12.75
C GLU A 72 4.63 -16.43 12.76
N ILE A 73 5.25 -17.24 11.90
CA ILE A 73 6.70 -17.21 11.70
C ILE A 73 7.11 -15.82 11.20
N GLU A 74 6.42 -15.30 10.19
CA GLU A 74 6.71 -13.98 9.60
C GLU A 74 6.52 -12.84 10.62
N GLU A 75 5.63 -12.99 11.60
CA GLU A 75 5.45 -12.07 12.73
C GLU A 75 6.62 -12.11 13.71
N LEU A 76 7.05 -13.30 14.10
CA LEU A 76 8.18 -13.51 15.01
C LEU A 76 9.53 -13.11 14.38
N ALA A 77 9.62 -13.16 13.05
CA ALA A 77 10.84 -12.91 12.29
C ALA A 77 11.30 -11.44 12.25
N VAL A 78 10.43 -10.51 12.65
CA VAL A 78 10.63 -9.09 12.39
C VAL A 78 11.76 -8.56 13.30
N PRO A 79 12.88 -8.05 12.76
CA PRO A 79 13.94 -7.53 13.61
C PRO A 79 13.66 -6.09 14.05
N ALA A 80 14.19 -5.72 15.22
CA ALA A 80 14.10 -4.35 15.74
C ALA A 80 15.01 -3.34 15.01
N TYR A 81 15.93 -3.78 14.15
CA TYR A 81 16.91 -2.93 13.44
C TYR A 81 17.68 -1.94 14.35
N GLY A 82 17.96 -2.36 15.59
CA GLY A 82 18.68 -1.55 16.57
C GLY A 82 17.83 -0.53 17.32
N LEU A 83 16.51 -0.49 17.09
CA LEU A 83 15.57 0.27 17.92
C LEU A 83 15.55 -0.32 19.34
N SER A 84 15.77 0.53 20.35
CA SER A 84 15.78 0.15 21.76
C SER A 84 14.41 0.33 22.43
N GLU A 85 13.56 1.17 21.84
CA GLU A 85 12.19 1.42 22.24
C GLU A 85 11.33 1.60 20.98
N VAL A 86 10.01 1.71 21.12
CA VAL A 86 9.11 1.84 19.97
C VAL A 86 9.43 3.10 19.17
N GLY A 87 9.95 2.88 17.96
CA GLY A 87 10.30 3.90 17.00
C GLY A 87 11.56 4.70 17.31
N ARG A 88 12.38 4.32 18.29
CA ARG A 88 13.56 5.12 18.64
C ARG A 88 14.78 4.30 19.08
N ALA A 89 15.95 4.80 18.71
CA ALA A 89 17.25 4.35 19.20
C ALA A 89 18.19 5.55 19.42
N VAL A 90 19.08 5.41 20.40
CA VAL A 90 20.19 6.33 20.62
C VAL A 90 21.48 5.53 20.56
N VAL A 91 22.39 5.92 19.66
CA VAL A 91 23.66 5.23 19.44
C VAL A 91 24.81 6.21 19.66
N GLU A 92 25.67 5.92 20.62
CA GLU A 92 26.86 6.71 20.89
C GLU A 92 28.01 6.26 19.99
N LEU A 93 28.65 7.23 19.33
CA LEU A 93 29.77 7.03 18.40
C LEU A 93 30.87 8.04 18.77
N GLY A 94 31.69 7.64 19.74
CA GLY A 94 32.64 8.54 20.39
C GLY A 94 31.89 9.62 21.18
N GLU A 95 32.25 10.89 20.96
CA GLU A 95 31.56 12.02 21.60
C GLU A 95 30.28 12.45 20.87
N ALA A 96 29.94 11.84 19.73
CA ALA A 96 28.73 12.17 19.00
C ALA A 96 27.62 11.14 19.28
N THR A 97 26.37 11.61 19.23
CA THR A 97 25.21 10.73 19.41
C THR A 97 24.38 10.72 18.14
N ALA A 98 24.18 9.53 17.56
CA ALA A 98 23.19 9.30 16.53
C ALA A 98 21.84 9.00 17.17
N VAL A 99 20.79 9.65 16.66
CA VAL A 99 19.41 9.43 17.10
C VAL A 99 18.62 8.93 15.91
N LEU A 100 18.22 7.66 15.97
CA LEU A 100 17.32 7.03 15.02
C LEU A 100 15.89 7.18 15.53
N ALA A 101 15.00 7.71 14.70
CA ALA A 101 13.58 7.83 15.00
C ALA A 101 12.73 7.40 13.81
N VAL A 102 11.60 6.74 14.06
CA VAL A 102 10.59 6.47 13.04
C VAL A 102 9.56 7.59 13.08
N VAL A 103 9.39 8.27 11.95
CA VAL A 103 8.45 9.38 11.75
C VAL A 103 7.58 9.06 10.54
N GLY A 104 6.30 8.78 10.78
CA GLY A 104 5.37 8.31 9.75
C GLY A 104 5.88 7.02 9.09
N PRO A 105 6.06 6.97 7.76
CA PRO A 105 6.57 5.78 7.06
C PRO A 105 8.10 5.68 7.01
N LYS A 106 8.83 6.57 7.70
CA LYS A 106 10.27 6.75 7.48
C LYS A 106 11.11 6.64 8.75
N ALA A 107 12.24 5.97 8.63
CA ALA A 107 13.35 6.01 9.55
C ALA A 107 14.22 7.26 9.27
N VAL A 108 14.32 8.12 10.26
CA VAL A 108 15.09 9.36 10.24
C VAL A 108 16.31 9.21 11.14
N LEU A 109 17.50 9.37 10.54
CA LEU A 109 18.75 9.40 11.27
C LEU A 109 19.19 10.86 11.48
N SER A 110 19.21 11.28 12.74
CA SER A 110 19.67 12.61 13.16
C SER A 110 20.89 12.51 14.07
N TRP A 111 21.59 13.62 14.28
CA TRP A 111 22.86 13.65 15.01
C TRP A 111 22.88 14.75 16.06
N ARG A 112 23.56 14.48 17.16
CA ARG A 112 23.90 15.45 18.20
C ARG A 112 25.42 15.48 18.40
N SER A 113 25.96 16.68 18.62
CA SER A 113 27.38 16.88 18.95
C SER A 113 27.70 16.45 20.39
N ALA A 114 28.99 16.49 20.76
CA ALA A 114 29.47 16.30 22.13
C ALA A 114 28.78 17.20 23.17
N ALA A 115 28.37 18.40 22.76
CA ALA A 115 27.63 19.34 23.58
C ALA A 115 26.10 19.09 23.56
N GLY A 116 25.64 17.97 23.00
CA GLY A 116 24.23 17.60 22.89
C GLY A 116 23.41 18.37 21.84
N LYS A 117 24.03 19.27 21.07
CA LYS A 117 23.34 20.12 20.08
C LYS A 117 23.03 19.37 18.79
N PRO A 118 21.82 19.51 18.21
CA PRO A 118 21.48 18.91 16.91
C PRO A 118 22.40 19.41 15.80
N VAL A 119 22.88 18.51 14.95
CA VAL A 119 23.70 18.83 13.78
C VAL A 119 23.11 18.21 12.51
N LYS A 120 23.16 18.96 11.40
CA LYS A 120 22.51 18.57 10.12
C LYS A 120 23.26 17.46 9.36
N SER A 121 24.51 17.20 9.70
CA SER A 121 25.35 16.23 9.01
C SER A 121 26.10 15.35 10.00
N VAL A 122 26.52 14.18 9.53
CA VAL A 122 27.34 13.26 10.31
C VAL A 122 28.62 13.99 10.77
N PRO A 123 28.90 14.05 12.09
CA PRO A 123 30.11 14.69 12.61
C PRO A 123 31.40 14.13 12.00
N ALA A 124 32.40 15.00 11.81
CA ALA A 124 33.66 14.62 11.17
C ALA A 124 34.42 13.53 11.94
N ALA A 125 34.41 13.58 13.28
CA ALA A 125 35.01 12.56 14.13
C ALA A 125 34.41 11.17 13.89
N VAL A 126 33.09 11.06 13.77
CA VAL A 126 32.40 9.79 13.46
C VAL A 126 32.84 9.23 12.10
N LYS A 127 32.99 10.08 11.08
CA LYS A 127 33.44 9.62 9.76
C LYS A 127 34.89 9.12 9.76
N ARG A 128 35.73 9.65 10.63
CA ARG A 128 37.16 9.30 10.73
C ARG A 128 37.36 8.06 11.60
N ASP A 129 36.71 8.03 12.75
CA ASP A 129 37.02 7.10 13.84
C ASP A 129 36.00 5.94 13.94
N HIS A 130 34.80 6.10 13.37
CA HIS A 130 33.70 5.13 13.44
C HIS A 130 33.04 4.88 12.08
N ALA A 131 33.86 4.79 11.02
CA ALA A 131 33.37 4.71 9.65
C ALA A 131 32.57 3.43 9.35
N GLU A 132 32.97 2.30 9.94
CA GLU A 132 32.27 1.02 9.74
C GLU A 132 30.96 0.98 10.54
N GLU A 133 30.92 1.44 11.79
CA GLU A 133 29.68 1.53 12.57
C GLU A 133 28.68 2.48 11.92
N LEU A 134 29.15 3.62 11.39
CA LEU A 134 28.33 4.55 10.62
C LEU A 134 27.70 3.88 9.38
N LYS A 135 28.47 3.03 8.70
CA LYS A 135 28.02 2.30 7.51
C LYS A 135 26.97 1.26 7.86
N GLU A 136 27.17 0.51 8.94
CA GLU A 136 26.20 -0.47 9.45
C GLU A 136 24.92 0.20 9.93
N LEU A 137 25.02 1.34 10.61
CA LEU A 137 23.87 2.14 11.04
C LEU A 137 23.05 2.63 9.85
N LYS A 138 23.70 3.20 8.82
CA LYS A 138 23.02 3.63 7.59
C LYS A 138 22.36 2.47 6.84
N ALA A 139 22.99 1.30 6.82
CA ALA A 139 22.39 0.10 6.23
C ALA A 139 21.14 -0.32 7.02
N SER A 140 21.22 -0.33 8.35
CA SER A 140 20.09 -0.65 9.23
C SER A 140 18.92 0.31 9.05
N VAL A 141 19.18 1.62 8.90
CA VAL A 141 18.16 2.63 8.59
C VAL A 141 17.46 2.33 7.27
N LYS A 142 18.22 1.97 6.23
CA LYS A 142 17.65 1.65 4.91
C LYS A 142 16.81 0.38 4.94
N ASP A 143 17.24 -0.63 5.69
CA ASP A 143 16.50 -1.89 5.81
C ASP A 143 15.24 -1.72 6.68
N LEU A 144 15.33 -0.93 7.75
CA LEU A 144 14.19 -0.49 8.55
C LEU A 144 13.14 0.24 7.69
N ASP A 145 13.56 1.19 6.83
CA ASP A 145 12.67 1.93 5.92
C ASP A 145 11.86 1.00 5.00
N LYS A 146 12.52 -0.03 4.45
CA LYS A 146 11.86 -1.03 3.61
C LYS A 146 10.92 -1.91 4.43
N MET A 147 11.35 -2.32 5.62
CA MET A 147 10.54 -3.21 6.46
C MET A 147 9.30 -2.50 7.00
N LEU A 148 9.37 -1.21 7.32
CA LEU A 148 8.19 -0.42 7.70
C LEU A 148 7.11 -0.47 6.61
N THR A 149 7.52 -0.30 5.35
CA THR A 149 6.59 -0.39 4.20
C THR A 149 6.02 -1.80 4.08
N ALA A 150 6.88 -2.83 4.13
CA ALA A 150 6.46 -4.22 4.00
C ALA A 150 5.51 -4.66 5.13
N GLN A 151 5.73 -4.21 6.37
CA GLN A 151 4.85 -4.54 7.50
C GLN A 151 3.52 -3.80 7.46
N ALA A 152 3.50 -2.54 6.98
CA ALA A 152 2.25 -1.82 6.74
C ALA A 152 1.40 -2.54 5.68
N GLU A 153 2.02 -2.94 4.55
CA GLU A 153 1.36 -3.73 3.51
C GLU A 153 0.92 -5.12 4.00
N ARG A 154 1.71 -5.76 4.87
CA ARG A 154 1.34 -7.04 5.48
C ARG A 154 0.09 -6.89 6.34
N LEU A 155 0.06 -5.89 7.22
CA LEU A 155 -1.10 -5.59 8.07
C LEU A 155 -2.34 -5.21 7.25
N ASP A 156 -2.20 -4.42 6.18
CA ASP A 156 -3.32 -4.10 5.26
C ASP A 156 -3.92 -5.37 4.62
N ARG A 157 -3.11 -6.42 4.39
CA ARG A 157 -3.59 -7.70 3.84
C ARG A 157 -4.28 -8.60 4.88
N GLN A 158 -4.16 -8.30 6.18
CA GLN A 158 -4.72 -9.15 7.23
C GLN A 158 -6.25 -9.01 7.41
N PHE A 159 -6.89 -8.00 6.82
CA PHE A 159 -8.35 -7.85 6.90
C PHE A 159 -9.11 -9.09 6.40
N LEU A 160 -8.68 -9.65 5.26
CA LEU A 160 -9.28 -10.87 4.71
C LEU A 160 -8.90 -12.15 5.47
N ALA A 161 -7.83 -12.11 6.27
CA ALA A 161 -7.41 -13.25 7.07
C ALA A 161 -8.18 -13.34 8.40
N GLN A 162 -8.85 -12.26 8.83
CA GLN A 162 -9.56 -12.15 10.11
C GLN A 162 -8.75 -12.74 11.27
N ARG A 163 -7.49 -12.32 11.40
CA ARG A 163 -6.63 -12.84 12.45
C ARG A 163 -7.12 -12.36 13.81
N GLU A 164 -7.16 -13.30 14.73
CA GLU A 164 -7.37 -13.11 16.14
C GLU A 164 -6.05 -13.38 16.88
N TRP A 165 -5.73 -12.53 17.84
CA TRP A 165 -4.57 -12.74 18.70
C TRP A 165 -4.99 -12.73 20.17
N ALA A 166 -4.38 -13.59 20.99
CA ALA A 166 -4.40 -13.37 22.42
C ALA A 166 -3.73 -12.02 22.74
N PHE A 167 -4.32 -11.25 23.65
CA PHE A 167 -3.86 -9.89 23.97
C PHE A 167 -2.36 -9.78 24.26
N GLU A 168 -1.82 -10.70 25.07
CA GLU A 168 -0.40 -10.71 25.44
C GLU A 168 0.51 -10.92 24.23
N THR A 169 0.14 -11.86 23.35
CA THR A 169 0.87 -12.14 22.11
C THR A 169 0.82 -10.95 21.15
N TRP A 170 -0.34 -10.32 21.00
CA TRP A 170 -0.47 -9.10 20.20
C TRP A 170 0.34 -7.95 20.77
N ARG A 171 0.29 -7.74 22.10
CA ARG A 171 1.05 -6.68 22.76
C ARG A 171 2.55 -6.84 22.52
N GLU A 172 3.08 -8.03 22.72
CA GLU A 172 4.50 -8.32 22.50
C GLU A 172 4.91 -8.15 21.03
N ARG A 173 4.18 -8.78 20.10
CA ARG A 173 4.57 -8.86 18.68
C ARG A 173 4.25 -7.60 17.88
N TYR A 174 3.27 -6.83 18.31
CA TYR A 174 2.80 -5.63 17.62
C TYR A 174 2.98 -4.37 18.46
N LEU A 175 2.27 -4.24 19.59
CA LEU A 175 2.16 -2.96 20.29
C LEU A 175 3.50 -2.47 20.85
N ASP A 176 4.28 -3.37 21.44
CA ASP A 176 5.54 -3.07 22.13
C ASP A 176 6.78 -3.44 21.31
N HIS A 177 6.59 -4.11 20.18
CA HIS A 177 7.68 -4.40 19.27
C HIS A 177 8.32 -3.08 18.77
N PRO A 178 9.66 -2.90 18.87
CA PRO A 178 10.32 -1.61 18.59
C PRO A 178 10.01 -1.00 17.22
N MET A 179 9.94 -1.82 16.17
CA MET A 179 9.54 -1.37 14.83
C MET A 179 8.03 -1.46 14.59
N VAL A 180 7.42 -2.65 14.69
CA VAL A 180 6.00 -2.88 14.37
C VAL A 180 5.07 -2.01 15.24
N GLY A 181 5.44 -1.69 16.47
CA GLY A 181 4.69 -0.79 17.35
C GLY A 181 4.49 0.60 16.76
N THR A 182 5.41 1.08 15.92
CA THR A 182 5.26 2.36 15.21
C THR A 182 4.14 2.35 14.17
N ILE A 183 3.73 1.16 13.72
CA ILE A 183 2.63 0.95 12.78
C ILE A 183 1.37 0.62 13.59
N ALA A 184 1.46 -0.37 14.49
CA ALA A 184 0.34 -0.88 15.27
C ALA A 184 -0.33 0.20 16.15
N ARG A 185 0.45 1.11 16.75
CA ARG A 185 -0.08 2.20 17.57
C ARG A 185 -0.82 3.29 16.79
N ARG A 186 -0.75 3.27 15.45
CA ARG A 186 -1.48 4.20 14.56
C ARG A 186 -2.69 3.54 13.89
N LEU A 187 -3.00 2.31 14.27
CA LEU A 187 -4.15 1.55 13.81
C LEU A 187 -5.21 1.48 14.91
N LEU A 188 -6.45 1.26 14.48
CA LEU A 188 -7.57 0.92 15.33
C LEU A 188 -7.65 -0.60 15.48
N TRP A 189 -7.99 -1.06 16.68
CA TRP A 189 -8.10 -2.47 17.03
C TRP A 189 -9.46 -2.73 17.69
N THR A 190 -9.84 -3.98 17.82
CA THR A 190 -10.90 -4.43 18.72
C THR A 190 -10.27 -5.30 19.81
N VAL A 191 -10.65 -5.10 21.07
CA VAL A 191 -10.27 -5.96 22.20
C VAL A 191 -11.56 -6.49 22.80
N ASP A 192 -11.80 -7.80 22.69
CA ASP A 192 -13.08 -8.45 23.05
C ASP A 192 -14.30 -7.71 22.48
N GLY A 193 -14.19 -7.29 21.20
CA GLY A 193 -15.24 -6.56 20.48
C GLY A 193 -15.32 -5.05 20.76
N VAL A 194 -14.56 -4.53 21.74
CA VAL A 194 -14.49 -3.10 22.02
C VAL A 194 -13.47 -2.44 21.10
N ALA A 195 -13.93 -1.55 20.21
CA ALA A 195 -13.05 -0.78 19.34
C ALA A 195 -12.16 0.18 20.15
N CYS A 196 -10.88 0.28 19.80
CA CYS A 196 -9.91 1.08 20.52
C CYS A 196 -8.80 1.63 19.61
N GLY A 197 -8.20 2.75 20.02
CA GLY A 197 -6.98 3.31 19.45
C GLY A 197 -5.92 3.51 20.52
N TYR A 198 -4.64 3.62 20.14
CA TYR A 198 -3.56 3.88 21.09
C TYR A 198 -3.26 5.38 21.17
N ALA A 199 -3.47 5.98 22.34
CA ALA A 199 -3.14 7.38 22.62
C ALA A 199 -2.75 7.56 24.10
N ASP A 200 -1.90 8.55 24.36
CA ASP A 200 -1.41 8.87 25.72
C ASP A 200 -0.84 7.65 26.48
N GLY A 201 -0.16 6.76 25.75
CA GLY A 201 0.49 5.58 26.31
C GLY A 201 -0.42 4.38 26.59
N ALA A 202 -1.71 4.43 26.26
CA ALA A 202 -2.67 3.36 26.52
C ALA A 202 -3.67 3.13 25.38
N LEU A 203 -4.35 1.99 25.40
CA LEU A 203 -5.53 1.75 24.55
C LEU A 203 -6.73 2.49 25.12
N ARG A 204 -7.42 3.22 24.25
CA ARG A 204 -8.52 4.13 24.56
C ARG A 204 -9.70 3.84 23.65
N ASP A 205 -10.90 3.86 24.20
CA ASP A 205 -12.12 3.85 23.39
C ASP A 205 -12.46 5.25 22.82
N LEU A 206 -13.64 5.38 22.21
CA LEU A 206 -14.12 6.66 21.67
C LEU A 206 -14.34 7.74 22.73
N ALA A 207 -14.68 7.36 23.97
CA ALA A 207 -14.85 8.27 25.10
C ALA A 207 -13.49 8.73 25.67
N GLY A 208 -12.40 8.03 25.33
CA GLY A 208 -11.08 8.26 25.89
C GLY A 208 -10.83 7.46 27.17
N ASP A 209 -11.71 6.52 27.49
CA ASP A 209 -11.56 5.67 28.65
C ASP A 209 -10.59 4.51 28.34
N PRO A 210 -9.75 4.08 29.31
CA PRO A 210 -8.89 2.93 29.12
C PRO A 210 -9.67 1.66 28.83
N VAL A 211 -9.27 0.91 27.80
CA VAL A 211 -9.88 -0.37 27.46
C VAL A 211 -9.30 -1.49 28.35
N PRO A 212 -10.12 -2.42 28.88
CA PRO A 212 -9.63 -3.56 29.64
C PRO A 212 -8.52 -4.33 28.92
N LEU A 213 -7.49 -4.72 29.65
CA LEU A 213 -6.38 -5.51 29.12
C LEU A 213 -6.73 -7.00 29.23
N GLY A 214 -6.53 -7.75 28.15
CA GLY A 214 -6.86 -9.17 28.06
C GLY A 214 -7.73 -9.50 26.85
N GLY A 215 -8.06 -10.78 26.69
CA GLY A 215 -8.99 -11.21 25.65
C GLY A 215 -8.39 -11.38 24.26
N VAL A 216 -9.26 -11.31 23.27
CA VAL A 216 -8.94 -11.45 21.84
C VAL A 216 -8.82 -10.08 21.19
N VAL A 217 -7.73 -9.88 20.45
CA VAL A 217 -7.47 -8.68 19.67
C VAL A 217 -7.69 -8.96 18.20
N GLU A 218 -8.37 -8.05 17.50
CA GLU A 218 -8.50 -8.08 16.05
C GLU A 218 -8.23 -6.70 15.46
N LEU A 219 -7.91 -6.66 14.15
CA LEU A 219 -7.76 -5.40 13.45
C LEU A 219 -9.15 -4.81 13.13
N TRP A 220 -9.43 -3.60 13.60
CA TRP A 220 -10.75 -2.97 13.40
C TRP A 220 -10.97 -2.68 11.91
N HIS A 221 -12.18 -2.96 11.40
CA HIS A 221 -12.57 -2.70 10.02
C HIS A 221 -13.91 -1.96 9.97
N PRO A 222 -14.11 -0.99 9.04
CA PRO A 222 -15.35 -0.21 8.98
C PRO A 222 -16.56 -1.00 8.46
N ILE A 223 -16.35 -2.15 7.81
CA ILE A 223 -17.47 -2.96 7.34
C ILE A 223 -18.30 -3.50 8.52
N GLY A 224 -19.62 -3.43 8.37
CA GLY A 224 -20.55 -3.79 9.44
C GLY A 224 -20.63 -2.78 10.59
N LYS A 225 -19.89 -1.66 10.52
CA LYS A 225 -19.98 -0.57 11.49
C LYS A 225 -20.93 0.53 11.00
N GLY A 226 -21.61 1.18 11.93
CA GLY A 226 -22.48 2.31 11.61
C GLY A 226 -21.67 3.51 11.12
N THR A 227 -22.24 4.31 10.21
CA THR A 227 -21.56 5.51 9.67
C THR A 227 -21.15 6.49 10.76
N ALA A 228 -21.98 6.66 11.80
CA ALA A 228 -21.67 7.50 12.96
C ALA A 228 -20.45 7.01 13.75
N GLU A 229 -20.29 5.70 13.95
CA GLU A 229 -19.12 5.11 14.62
C GLU A 229 -17.85 5.34 13.79
N VAL A 230 -17.92 5.11 12.47
CA VAL A 230 -16.78 5.32 11.57
C VAL A 230 -16.35 6.79 11.57
N VAL A 231 -17.31 7.73 11.53
CA VAL A 231 -17.02 9.18 11.62
C VAL A 231 -16.39 9.51 12.97
N ALA A 232 -16.94 9.00 14.08
CA ALA A 232 -16.39 9.25 15.41
C ALA A 232 -14.93 8.77 15.54
N TRP A 233 -14.58 7.62 14.94
CA TRP A 233 -13.20 7.15 14.90
C TRP A 233 -12.29 8.01 14.03
N ARG A 234 -12.78 8.53 12.89
CA ARG A 234 -12.01 9.49 12.07
C ARG A 234 -11.72 10.77 12.85
N ASP A 235 -12.72 11.32 13.51
CA ASP A 235 -12.57 12.51 14.36
C ASP A 235 -11.65 12.24 15.56
N TRP A 236 -11.71 11.04 16.14
CA TRP A 236 -10.80 10.61 17.20
C TRP A 236 -9.34 10.57 16.71
N LEU A 237 -9.08 9.95 15.55
CA LEU A 237 -7.73 9.90 14.95
C LEU A 237 -7.19 11.31 14.66
N GLU A 238 -8.05 12.18 14.15
CA GLU A 238 -7.68 13.55 13.83
C GLU A 238 -7.35 14.37 15.09
N ARG A 239 -8.17 14.27 16.16
CA ARG A 239 -7.92 14.96 17.44
C ARG A 239 -6.59 14.56 18.09
N HIS A 240 -6.11 13.34 17.84
CA HIS A 240 -4.83 12.85 18.34
C HIS A 240 -3.68 13.00 17.33
N GLU A 241 -3.93 13.67 16.18
CA GLU A 241 -2.96 13.84 15.09
C GLU A 241 -2.36 12.51 14.60
N ILE A 242 -3.15 11.43 14.61
CA ILE A 242 -2.71 10.10 14.20
C ILE A 242 -2.89 9.96 12.68
N THR A 243 -1.79 9.79 11.96
CA THR A 243 -1.79 9.40 10.55
C THR A 243 -1.71 7.88 10.43
N GLN A 244 -2.76 7.25 9.91
CA GLN A 244 -2.80 5.80 9.72
C GLN A 244 -1.82 5.34 8.62
N PRO A 245 -1.13 4.20 8.78
CA PRO A 245 -0.16 3.69 7.79
C PRO A 245 -0.81 3.24 6.47
N PHE A 246 -2.13 3.03 6.48
CA PHE A 246 -2.97 2.78 5.31
C PHE A 246 -4.41 3.20 5.64
N LYS A 247 -5.28 3.27 4.63
CA LYS A 247 -6.70 3.57 4.84
C LYS A 247 -7.38 2.44 5.65
N GLN A 248 -7.66 2.73 6.92
CA GLN A 248 -8.46 1.85 7.79
C GLN A 248 -9.78 2.52 8.18
N ALA A 249 -9.77 3.63 8.91
CA ALA A 249 -10.99 4.40 9.21
C ALA A 249 -11.58 5.08 7.96
N HIS A 250 -10.72 5.48 7.03
CA HIS A 250 -11.07 6.01 5.72
C HIS A 250 -11.09 4.94 4.62
N ARG A 251 -11.17 3.66 4.99
CA ARG A 251 -11.23 2.57 4.00
C ARG A 251 -12.55 2.61 3.26
N GLU A 252 -12.46 2.46 1.94
CA GLU A 252 -13.61 2.33 1.05
C GLU A 252 -14.36 1.02 1.34
N VAL A 253 -15.68 1.09 1.49
CA VAL A 253 -16.55 -0.08 1.74
C VAL A 253 -17.46 -0.28 0.54
N TYR A 254 -17.31 -1.40 -0.16
CA TYR A 254 -18.14 -1.72 -1.32
C TYR A 254 -19.25 -2.67 -0.91
N LEU A 255 -20.45 -2.12 -0.72
CA LEU A 255 -21.65 -2.90 -0.49
C LEU A 255 -22.24 -3.39 -1.82
N LEU A 256 -22.97 -4.51 -1.74
CA LEU A 256 -23.70 -5.07 -2.87
C LEU A 256 -24.81 -4.12 -3.30
N THR A 257 -24.77 -3.71 -4.57
CA THR A 257 -25.73 -2.78 -5.17
C THR A 257 -26.89 -3.51 -5.84
N ASP A 258 -27.99 -2.80 -6.13
CA ASP A 258 -29.14 -3.38 -6.86
C ASP A 258 -28.78 -3.80 -8.30
N ALA A 259 -27.83 -3.10 -8.93
CA ALA A 259 -27.29 -3.50 -10.23
C ALA A 259 -26.60 -4.86 -10.15
N GLU A 260 -25.80 -5.09 -9.11
CA GLU A 260 -25.12 -6.37 -8.87
C GLU A 260 -26.08 -7.48 -8.42
N ARG A 261 -27.19 -7.14 -7.74
CA ARG A 261 -28.28 -8.09 -7.49
C ARG A 261 -28.95 -8.54 -8.78
N THR A 262 -29.06 -7.64 -9.76
CA THR A 262 -29.67 -7.92 -11.07
C THR A 262 -28.76 -8.81 -11.92
N THR A 263 -27.47 -8.52 -11.99
CA THR A 263 -26.49 -9.36 -12.71
C THR A 263 -26.21 -10.68 -12.01
N ARG A 264 -26.48 -10.74 -10.70
CA ARG A 264 -26.38 -11.87 -9.78
C ARG A 264 -24.97 -12.40 -9.57
N VAL A 265 -24.23 -12.74 -10.62
CA VAL A 265 -22.98 -13.52 -10.56
C VAL A 265 -21.72 -12.75 -10.97
N TYR A 266 -21.86 -11.49 -11.37
CA TYR A 266 -20.74 -10.64 -11.75
C TYR A 266 -20.98 -9.17 -11.43
N SER A 267 -19.91 -8.42 -11.19
CA SER A 267 -19.95 -6.96 -11.06
C SER A 267 -19.34 -6.30 -12.29
N ASN A 268 -20.06 -5.32 -12.86
CA ASN A 268 -19.61 -4.46 -13.95
C ASN A 268 -19.02 -3.12 -13.45
N ARG A 269 -18.87 -2.94 -12.13
CA ARG A 269 -18.49 -1.65 -11.53
C ARG A 269 -17.17 -1.10 -12.07
N PHE A 270 -16.30 -1.97 -12.55
CA PHE A 270 -14.97 -1.66 -13.08
C PHE A 270 -14.75 -2.19 -14.50
N ALA A 271 -15.84 -2.44 -15.24
CA ALA A 271 -15.75 -2.82 -16.64
C ALA A 271 -15.47 -1.58 -17.53
N ALA A 272 -14.98 -1.82 -18.75
CA ALA A 272 -14.73 -0.80 -19.77
C ALA A 272 -13.66 0.26 -19.42
N HIS A 273 -12.70 -0.07 -18.57
CA HIS A 273 -11.50 0.75 -18.36
C HIS A 273 -10.34 0.30 -19.23
N VAL A 274 -9.53 1.26 -19.67
CA VAL A 274 -8.27 1.00 -20.38
C VAL A 274 -7.11 1.16 -19.42
N LEU A 275 -6.37 0.08 -19.17
CA LEU A 275 -5.27 0.01 -18.21
C LEU A 275 -3.92 -0.13 -18.90
N ARG A 276 -2.86 0.48 -18.36
CA ARG A 276 -1.47 0.17 -18.70
C ARG A 276 -1.11 -1.22 -18.17
N GLN A 277 -0.85 -2.16 -19.07
CA GLN A 277 -0.70 -3.59 -18.72
C GLN A 277 0.38 -3.83 -17.66
N HIS A 278 1.59 -3.32 -17.87
CA HIS A 278 2.72 -3.58 -16.98
C HIS A 278 2.49 -3.01 -15.58
N GLN A 279 1.85 -1.83 -15.49
CA GLN A 279 1.50 -1.20 -14.22
C GLN A 279 0.43 -2.02 -13.48
N PHE A 280 -0.62 -2.46 -14.18
CA PHE A 280 -1.62 -3.38 -13.64
C PHE A 280 -0.97 -4.67 -13.12
N HIS A 281 -0.10 -5.29 -13.91
CA HIS A 281 0.58 -6.53 -13.53
C HIS A 281 1.40 -6.38 -12.23
N SER A 282 2.16 -5.29 -12.09
CA SER A 282 2.91 -5.01 -10.86
C SER A 282 1.99 -4.77 -9.65
N LEU A 283 0.90 -4.01 -9.82
CA LEU A 283 -0.06 -3.74 -8.74
C LEU A 283 -0.80 -5.01 -8.29
N ALA A 284 -1.22 -5.82 -9.25
CA ALA A 284 -1.87 -7.11 -9.01
C ALA A 284 -0.98 -8.01 -8.14
N ALA A 285 0.30 -8.15 -8.49
CA ALA A 285 1.25 -8.96 -7.74
C ALA A 285 1.42 -8.48 -6.29
N VAL A 286 1.52 -7.16 -6.06
CA VAL A 286 1.62 -6.58 -4.70
C VAL A 286 0.37 -6.87 -3.86
N ARG A 287 -0.80 -6.90 -4.50
CA ARG A 287 -2.09 -7.23 -3.87
C ARG A 287 -2.38 -8.73 -3.75
N GLY A 288 -1.44 -9.59 -4.14
CA GLY A 288 -1.59 -11.05 -4.06
C GLY A 288 -2.45 -11.64 -5.18
N TRP A 289 -2.70 -10.88 -6.25
CA TRP A 289 -3.35 -11.40 -7.45
C TRP A 289 -2.32 -12.05 -8.37
N ARG A 290 -2.69 -13.20 -8.95
CA ARG A 290 -1.95 -13.85 -10.02
C ARG A 290 -2.45 -13.29 -11.34
N ASN A 291 -1.54 -12.72 -12.13
CA ASN A 291 -1.82 -12.23 -13.47
C ASN A 291 -0.67 -12.62 -14.42
N ARG A 292 -0.99 -12.88 -15.68
CA ARG A 292 -0.02 -13.07 -16.77
C ARG A 292 -0.09 -11.90 -17.73
N LEU A 293 1.04 -11.44 -18.24
CA LEU A 293 1.04 -10.46 -19.33
C LEU A 293 0.37 -11.10 -20.55
N ARG A 294 -0.63 -10.43 -21.10
CA ARG A 294 -1.26 -10.75 -22.39
C ARG A 294 -0.27 -10.44 -23.49
N LEU A 295 -0.08 -11.42 -24.37
CA LEU A 295 0.74 -11.30 -25.56
C LEU A 295 -0.17 -11.41 -26.79
N MET A 296 0.20 -10.77 -27.90
CA MET A 296 -0.49 -10.92 -29.18
C MET A 296 0.04 -12.16 -29.90
N VAL A 297 -0.47 -13.33 -29.48
CA VAL A 297 -0.06 -14.66 -29.95
C VAL A 297 -1.27 -15.60 -30.00
N ASP A 298 -1.13 -16.74 -30.67
CA ASP A 298 -2.12 -17.82 -30.67
C ASP A 298 -1.97 -18.67 -29.38
N ASP A 299 -2.45 -18.14 -28.26
CA ASP A 299 -2.43 -18.79 -26.93
C ASP A 299 -3.71 -18.42 -26.14
N SER A 300 -3.92 -19.05 -24.99
CA SER A 300 -5.04 -18.75 -24.09
C SER A 300 -4.56 -18.40 -22.68
N TYR A 301 -5.23 -17.43 -22.07
CA TYR A 301 -4.84 -16.87 -20.78
C TYR A 301 -5.97 -16.97 -19.77
N PRO A 302 -5.67 -17.38 -18.51
CA PRO A 302 -6.63 -17.25 -17.43
C PRO A 302 -6.80 -15.77 -17.03
N PRO A 303 -7.93 -15.38 -16.41
CA PRO A 303 -8.12 -14.03 -15.90
C PRO A 303 -7.10 -13.69 -14.82
N ALA A 304 -7.04 -12.42 -14.42
CA ALA A 304 -6.34 -12.08 -13.19
C ALA A 304 -7.13 -12.70 -12.02
N THR A 305 -6.46 -13.43 -11.14
CA THR A 305 -7.13 -14.19 -10.08
C THR A 305 -6.56 -13.91 -8.69
N ARG A 306 -7.43 -13.95 -7.67
CA ARG A 306 -7.03 -13.93 -6.27
C ARG A 306 -7.68 -15.10 -5.54
N ASP A 307 -6.85 -15.99 -5.02
CA ASP A 307 -7.31 -17.12 -4.21
C ASP A 307 -7.54 -16.65 -2.77
N LEU A 308 -8.65 -17.08 -2.18
CA LEU A 308 -9.09 -16.72 -0.84
C LEU A 308 -9.39 -18.01 -0.06
N PRO A 309 -8.34 -18.76 0.34
CA PRO A 309 -8.49 -20.11 0.88
C PRO A 309 -9.31 -20.17 2.17
N GLY A 310 -9.14 -19.19 3.07
CA GLY A 310 -9.94 -19.08 4.31
C GLY A 310 -11.45 -18.88 4.06
N TRP A 311 -11.83 -18.51 2.84
CA TRP A 311 -13.21 -18.31 2.42
C TRP A 311 -13.69 -19.39 1.45
N GLY A 312 -12.82 -20.30 1.01
CA GLY A 312 -13.15 -21.29 -0.03
C GLY A 312 -13.45 -20.66 -1.40
N LEU A 313 -12.99 -19.43 -1.65
CA LEU A 313 -13.32 -18.65 -2.85
C LEU A 313 -12.10 -18.34 -3.71
N ARG A 314 -12.34 -18.06 -4.99
CA ARG A 314 -11.43 -17.39 -5.91
C ARG A 314 -12.15 -16.22 -6.56
N ALA A 315 -11.56 -15.05 -6.50
CA ALA A 315 -11.99 -13.90 -7.29
C ALA A 315 -11.30 -13.93 -8.67
N GLU A 316 -12.04 -13.59 -9.72
CA GLU A 316 -11.53 -13.41 -11.07
C GLU A 316 -11.84 -11.98 -11.53
N TYR A 317 -10.84 -11.29 -12.09
CA TYR A 317 -10.99 -10.02 -12.77
C TYR A 317 -10.63 -10.20 -14.24
N TRP A 318 -11.65 -10.04 -15.08
CA TRP A 318 -11.55 -10.30 -16.51
C TRP A 318 -10.90 -9.10 -17.21
N VAL A 319 -9.83 -9.40 -17.95
CA VAL A 319 -9.05 -8.41 -18.72
C VAL A 319 -8.66 -8.98 -20.07
N GLU A 320 -8.61 -8.15 -21.10
CA GLU A 320 -8.23 -8.52 -22.47
C GLU A 320 -7.20 -7.55 -23.05
N GLY A 321 -6.42 -8.00 -24.04
CA GLY A 321 -5.51 -7.14 -24.79
C GLY A 321 -6.26 -6.05 -25.54
N ASP A 322 -5.77 -4.81 -25.49
CA ASP A 322 -6.35 -3.70 -26.25
C ASP A 322 -5.59 -3.48 -27.57
N GLY A 323 -6.32 -3.62 -28.69
CA GLY A 323 -5.81 -3.40 -30.03
C GLY A 323 -5.44 -4.68 -30.80
N GLU A 324 -5.12 -4.51 -32.08
CA GLU A 324 -4.88 -5.60 -33.02
C GLU A 324 -3.57 -5.43 -33.81
N ASP A 325 -2.87 -4.30 -33.65
CA ASP A 325 -1.68 -3.97 -34.44
C ASP A 325 -0.37 -4.27 -33.69
N TYR A 326 0.40 -5.24 -34.20
CA TYR A 326 1.67 -5.65 -33.60
C TYR A 326 2.73 -4.54 -33.73
N GLY A 327 3.38 -4.20 -32.62
CA GLY A 327 4.39 -3.13 -32.54
C GLY A 327 3.81 -1.74 -32.24
N SER A 328 2.56 -1.49 -32.61
CA SER A 328 1.83 -0.27 -32.21
C SER A 328 1.10 -0.46 -30.88
N ASP A 329 0.44 -1.61 -30.72
CA ASP A 329 -0.29 -2.00 -29.51
C ASP A 329 0.50 -2.92 -28.58
N THR A 330 1.67 -3.34 -29.03
CA THR A 330 2.54 -4.25 -28.28
C THR A 330 3.94 -3.68 -28.11
N THR A 331 4.66 -4.17 -27.11
CA THR A 331 6.12 -4.09 -27.09
C THR A 331 6.72 -4.88 -28.26
N GLU A 332 8.02 -4.72 -28.50
CA GLU A 332 8.76 -5.55 -29.45
C GLU A 332 8.63 -7.05 -29.17
N SER A 333 8.50 -7.41 -27.89
CA SER A 333 8.30 -8.79 -27.42
C SER A 333 6.85 -9.29 -27.54
N GLY A 334 5.94 -8.51 -28.15
CA GLY A 334 4.55 -8.90 -28.38
C GLY A 334 3.63 -8.74 -27.17
N SER A 335 4.09 -8.14 -26.07
CA SER A 335 3.25 -7.87 -24.89
C SER A 335 2.38 -6.65 -25.13
N TYR A 336 1.07 -6.76 -24.92
CA TYR A 336 0.18 -5.62 -25.04
C TYR A 336 0.64 -4.44 -24.18
N LEU A 337 0.56 -3.23 -24.72
CA LEU A 337 0.82 -2.00 -23.97
C LEU A 337 -0.34 -1.72 -23.00
N ARG A 338 -1.56 -2.07 -23.40
CA ARG A 338 -2.82 -1.75 -22.72
C ARG A 338 -3.75 -2.95 -22.63
N LEU A 339 -4.64 -2.91 -21.64
CA LEU A 339 -5.70 -3.89 -21.43
C LEU A 339 -7.06 -3.20 -21.36
N ARG A 340 -8.12 -3.87 -21.81
CA ARG A 340 -9.50 -3.53 -21.45
C ARG A 340 -9.96 -4.38 -20.28
N THR A 341 -10.71 -3.76 -19.38
CA THR A 341 -11.28 -4.44 -18.22
C THR A 341 -12.73 -4.83 -18.47
N ASP A 342 -13.15 -5.90 -17.82
CA ASP A 342 -14.53 -6.36 -17.84
C ASP A 342 -14.94 -6.77 -16.41
N GLN A 343 -15.58 -7.92 -16.26
CA GLN A 343 -16.29 -8.31 -15.06
C GLN A 343 -15.39 -8.74 -13.90
N VAL A 344 -15.89 -8.52 -12.68
CA VAL A 344 -15.40 -9.19 -11.47
C VAL A 344 -16.37 -10.33 -11.12
N ARG A 345 -15.83 -11.53 -10.90
CA ARG A 345 -16.60 -12.75 -10.60
C ARG A 345 -15.98 -13.51 -9.44
N PHE A 346 -16.77 -14.37 -8.81
CA PHE A 346 -16.32 -15.27 -7.74
C PHE A 346 -16.66 -16.71 -8.08
N TYR A 347 -15.77 -17.61 -7.74
CA TYR A 347 -15.92 -19.05 -7.93
C TYR A 347 -15.49 -19.80 -6.67
N PRO A 348 -15.97 -21.03 -6.44
CA PRO A 348 -15.35 -21.92 -5.45
C PRO A 348 -13.86 -22.09 -5.77
N ILE A 349 -13.00 -22.12 -4.75
CA ILE A 349 -11.54 -22.10 -4.95
C ILE A 349 -11.00 -23.25 -5.83
N GLY A 350 -11.64 -24.42 -5.75
CA GLY A 350 -11.30 -25.60 -6.54
C GLY A 350 -11.93 -25.67 -7.93
N ALA A 351 -12.75 -24.69 -8.31
CA ALA A 351 -13.39 -24.67 -9.61
C ALA A 351 -12.34 -24.48 -10.74
N PRO A 352 -12.50 -25.11 -11.91
CA PRO A 352 -11.74 -24.77 -13.11
C PRO A 352 -11.69 -23.26 -13.38
N GLN A 353 -10.57 -22.77 -13.91
CA GLN A 353 -10.43 -21.36 -14.30
C GLN A 353 -11.10 -21.11 -15.65
N SER A 354 -11.70 -19.93 -15.80
CA SER A 354 -12.06 -19.42 -17.12
C SER A 354 -10.79 -19.14 -17.94
N ASP A 355 -10.88 -19.18 -19.25
CA ASP A 355 -9.81 -18.75 -20.15
C ASP A 355 -10.35 -17.87 -21.27
N ALA A 356 -9.48 -17.05 -21.85
CA ALA A 356 -9.76 -16.27 -23.04
C ALA A 356 -8.59 -16.41 -24.01
N HIS A 357 -8.87 -16.42 -25.30
CA HIS A 357 -7.83 -16.35 -26.32
C HIS A 357 -7.04 -15.03 -26.17
N ALA A 358 -5.74 -15.06 -26.43
CA ALA A 358 -4.84 -13.95 -26.14
C ALA A 358 -5.22 -12.65 -26.88
N CYS A 359 -5.76 -12.80 -28.09
CA CYS A 359 -6.25 -11.70 -28.92
C CYS A 359 -7.71 -11.30 -28.65
N GLY A 360 -8.34 -11.79 -27.57
CA GLY A 360 -9.70 -11.42 -27.17
C GLY A 360 -10.76 -12.47 -27.54
N GLY A 361 -12.04 -12.05 -27.54
CA GLY A 361 -13.18 -12.95 -27.77
C GLY A 361 -13.98 -13.31 -26.51
N GLY A 362 -13.63 -12.72 -25.35
CA GLY A 362 -14.27 -12.97 -24.07
C GLY A 362 -13.79 -14.23 -23.36
N TYR A 363 -14.03 -14.31 -22.06
CA TYR A 363 -13.70 -15.49 -21.28
C TYR A 363 -14.76 -16.58 -21.46
N THR A 364 -14.29 -17.80 -21.69
CA THR A 364 -15.11 -19.01 -21.67
C THR A 364 -14.92 -19.69 -20.31
N THR A 365 -16.01 -19.90 -19.60
CA THR A 365 -16.03 -20.71 -18.38
C THR A 365 -16.42 -22.15 -18.75
N PRO A 366 -15.77 -23.19 -18.18
CA PRO A 366 -16.17 -24.57 -18.41
C PRO A 366 -17.65 -24.84 -18.08
N GLN A 367 -18.32 -25.66 -18.90
CA GLN A 367 -19.79 -25.78 -18.99
C GLN A 367 -20.50 -26.15 -17.68
N ASP A 368 -19.80 -26.74 -16.70
CA ASP A 368 -20.36 -27.18 -15.41
C ASP A 368 -19.99 -26.29 -14.22
N VAL A 369 -19.37 -25.13 -14.47
CA VAL A 369 -18.90 -24.23 -13.41
C VAL A 369 -19.75 -22.97 -13.36
N GLU A 370 -20.64 -22.91 -12.38
CA GLU A 370 -21.43 -21.71 -12.12
C GLU A 370 -20.68 -20.75 -11.17
N PRO A 371 -20.57 -19.44 -11.49
CA PRO A 371 -20.00 -18.48 -10.55
C PRO A 371 -20.91 -18.30 -9.33
N VAL A 372 -20.29 -18.01 -8.18
CA VAL A 372 -20.98 -17.74 -6.92
C VAL A 372 -21.82 -16.47 -7.07
N PRO A 373 -23.11 -16.49 -6.70
CA PRO A 373 -23.91 -15.27 -6.62
C PRO A 373 -23.25 -14.26 -5.68
N LEU A 374 -23.17 -13.00 -6.11
CA LEU A 374 -22.58 -11.92 -5.33
C LEU A 374 -23.30 -11.68 -3.99
N ALA A 375 -24.57 -12.08 -3.89
CA ALA A 375 -25.33 -12.06 -2.64
C ALA A 375 -24.83 -13.08 -1.61
N ASP A 376 -24.18 -14.15 -2.05
CA ASP A 376 -23.64 -15.23 -1.22
C ASP A 376 -22.15 -15.00 -0.88
N VAL A 377 -21.51 -14.00 -1.51
CA VAL A 377 -20.14 -13.59 -1.20
C VAL A 377 -20.15 -12.77 0.10
N PRO A 378 -19.34 -13.12 1.11
CA PRO A 378 -19.24 -12.35 2.35
C PRO A 378 -18.91 -10.88 2.06
N ALA A 379 -19.60 -9.96 2.73
CA ALA A 379 -19.48 -8.52 2.44
C ALA A 379 -18.02 -8.02 2.56
N LEU A 380 -17.25 -8.56 3.52
CA LEU A 380 -15.84 -8.24 3.69
C LEU A 380 -15.02 -8.67 2.47
N VAL A 381 -15.26 -9.88 1.96
CA VAL A 381 -14.61 -10.42 0.76
C VAL A 381 -14.93 -9.57 -0.46
N LEU A 382 -16.22 -9.29 -0.68
CA LEU A 382 -16.66 -8.45 -1.80
C LEU A 382 -16.00 -7.08 -1.73
N SER A 383 -16.03 -6.44 -0.56
CA SER A 383 -15.48 -5.10 -0.35
C SER A 383 -13.98 -5.05 -0.63
N GLU A 384 -13.21 -5.98 -0.09
CA GLU A 384 -11.75 -5.98 -0.23
C GLU A 384 -11.29 -6.33 -1.65
N VAL A 385 -12.00 -7.24 -2.32
CA VAL A 385 -11.73 -7.57 -3.74
C VAL A 385 -12.06 -6.39 -4.64
N LEU A 386 -13.21 -5.75 -4.49
CA LEU A 386 -13.58 -4.58 -5.29
C LEU A 386 -12.67 -3.39 -4.99
N ARG A 387 -12.16 -3.25 -3.77
CA ARG A 387 -11.17 -2.24 -3.41
C ARG A 387 -9.83 -2.44 -4.13
N ASP A 388 -9.37 -3.68 -4.28
CA ASP A 388 -8.19 -3.97 -5.10
C ASP A 388 -8.42 -3.62 -6.58
N VAL A 389 -9.60 -3.96 -7.11
CA VAL A 389 -9.94 -3.67 -8.50
C VAL A 389 -10.06 -2.16 -8.73
N ASP A 390 -10.64 -1.40 -7.80
CA ASP A 390 -10.65 0.06 -7.85
C ASP A 390 -9.22 0.64 -7.82
N LEU A 391 -8.32 0.07 -7.02
CA LEU A 391 -6.90 0.47 -7.06
C LEU A 391 -6.28 0.22 -8.44
N PHE A 392 -6.57 -0.92 -9.07
CA PHE A 392 -6.06 -1.25 -10.39
C PHE A 392 -6.52 -0.24 -11.43
N VAL A 393 -7.83 0.07 -11.45
CA VAL A 393 -8.40 1.09 -12.35
C VAL A 393 -7.83 2.47 -12.02
N GLY A 394 -7.92 2.87 -10.76
CA GLY A 394 -7.51 4.19 -10.27
C GLY A 394 -6.03 4.50 -10.46
N VAL A 395 -5.14 3.50 -10.54
CA VAL A 395 -3.70 3.74 -10.73
C VAL A 395 -3.22 3.39 -12.12
N ALA A 396 -3.71 2.30 -12.72
CA ALA A 396 -3.23 1.84 -14.01
C ALA A 396 -3.98 2.43 -15.20
N SER A 397 -5.13 3.09 -15.01
CA SER A 397 -5.89 3.62 -16.14
C SER A 397 -5.15 4.73 -16.89
N VAL A 398 -5.23 4.69 -18.23
CA VAL A 398 -4.75 5.79 -19.09
C VAL A 398 -5.53 7.09 -18.87
N GLY A 399 -6.77 7.02 -18.37
CA GLY A 399 -7.59 8.20 -18.05
C GLY A 399 -7.02 9.06 -16.91
N ASN A 400 -6.08 8.53 -16.15
CA ASN A 400 -5.36 9.25 -15.09
C ASN A 400 -4.01 9.82 -15.55
N ASP A 401 -3.63 9.67 -16.83
CA ASP A 401 -2.38 10.22 -17.34
C ASP A 401 -2.56 11.69 -17.76
N PRO A 402 -1.98 12.67 -17.04
CA PRO A 402 -2.15 14.08 -17.38
C PRO A 402 -1.53 14.45 -18.75
N THR A 403 -0.66 13.61 -19.30
CA THR A 403 0.01 13.85 -20.58
C THR A 403 -0.71 13.26 -21.78
N TRP A 404 -1.76 12.44 -21.57
CA TRP A 404 -2.47 11.71 -22.63
C TRP A 404 -3.67 12.48 -23.22
N GLN A 405 -3.70 13.81 -23.11
CA GLN A 405 -4.85 14.62 -23.54
C GLN A 405 -5.14 14.51 -25.05
N ASP A 406 -4.10 14.44 -25.87
CA ASP A 406 -4.24 14.38 -27.33
C ASP A 406 -4.59 12.97 -27.84
N GLY A 407 -4.47 11.94 -27.00
CA GLY A 407 -4.65 10.54 -27.37
C GLY A 407 -3.43 9.91 -28.06
N GLY A 408 -2.27 10.59 -28.05
CA GLY A 408 -1.10 10.24 -28.84
C GLY A 408 -1.25 10.56 -30.34
N PRO A 409 -0.33 10.10 -31.20
CA PRO A 409 -0.27 10.45 -32.63
C PRO A 409 -1.56 10.19 -33.43
N GLU A 410 -2.40 9.26 -32.97
CA GLU A 410 -3.63 8.83 -33.63
C GLU A 410 -4.92 9.29 -32.91
N GLY A 411 -4.82 10.04 -31.82
CA GLY A 411 -6.00 10.49 -31.08
C GLY A 411 -6.70 9.40 -30.25
N ARG A 412 -6.04 8.27 -29.99
CA ARG A 412 -6.63 7.09 -29.34
C ARG A 412 -6.98 7.35 -27.87
N PHE A 413 -8.16 6.86 -27.47
CA PHE A 413 -8.72 6.99 -26.12
C PHE A 413 -8.97 8.43 -25.67
N ARG A 414 -8.99 9.42 -26.57
CA ARG A 414 -9.24 10.81 -26.20
C ARG A 414 -10.60 11.02 -25.54
N GLU A 415 -11.65 10.36 -26.06
CA GLU A 415 -12.99 10.38 -25.47
C GLU A 415 -13.00 9.71 -24.10
N TYR A 416 -12.39 8.53 -23.99
CA TYR A 416 -12.24 7.80 -22.71
C TYR A 416 -11.47 8.62 -21.66
N TRP A 417 -10.37 9.26 -22.05
CA TRP A 417 -9.58 10.11 -21.17
C TRP A 417 -10.40 11.29 -20.66
N THR A 418 -11.19 11.91 -21.52
CA THR A 418 -12.06 13.04 -21.15
C THR A 418 -13.18 12.59 -20.22
N SER A 419 -13.87 11.49 -20.56
CA SER A 419 -14.99 10.98 -19.77
C SER A 419 -14.52 10.48 -18.40
N TYR A 420 -13.39 9.79 -18.33
CA TYR A 420 -12.81 9.33 -17.07
C TYR A 420 -12.21 10.48 -16.26
N GLY A 421 -11.48 11.38 -16.92
CA GLY A 421 -10.75 12.47 -16.29
C GLY A 421 -11.62 13.54 -15.64
N PHE A 422 -12.90 13.65 -16.03
CA PHE A 422 -13.85 14.67 -15.54
C PHE A 422 -15.26 14.14 -15.24
N GLY A 423 -15.46 12.81 -15.33
CA GLY A 423 -16.74 12.13 -15.11
C GLY A 423 -17.07 11.92 -13.63
N GLU A 424 -17.98 11.00 -13.33
CA GLU A 424 -18.43 10.75 -11.96
C GLU A 424 -17.33 10.17 -11.07
N LEU A 425 -17.40 10.49 -9.77
CA LEU A 425 -16.41 10.05 -8.80
C LEU A 425 -16.64 8.58 -8.38
N GLY A 426 -15.61 7.75 -8.55
CA GLY A 426 -15.54 6.45 -7.87
C GLY A 426 -15.38 6.56 -6.35
N GLU A 427 -15.50 5.45 -5.63
CA GLU A 427 -15.54 5.41 -4.16
C GLU A 427 -14.28 6.01 -3.50
N THR A 428 -13.09 5.69 -4.03
CA THR A 428 -11.85 6.30 -3.54
C THR A 428 -11.88 7.82 -3.68
N ALA A 429 -12.43 8.34 -4.78
CA ALA A 429 -12.52 9.78 -5.04
C ALA A 429 -13.61 10.46 -4.19
N GLN A 430 -14.72 9.77 -3.91
CA GLN A 430 -15.73 10.23 -2.95
C GLN A 430 -15.16 10.35 -1.54
N THR A 431 -14.35 9.38 -1.12
CA THR A 431 -13.62 9.43 0.16
C THR A 431 -12.70 10.65 0.22
N ARG A 432 -11.97 10.96 -0.86
CA ARG A 432 -11.16 12.19 -0.96
C ARG A 432 -12.01 13.45 -0.88
N ARG A 433 -13.18 13.49 -1.52
CA ARG A 433 -14.10 14.64 -1.46
C ARG A 433 -14.50 14.99 -0.03
N VAL A 434 -14.96 13.99 0.71
CA VAL A 434 -15.37 14.15 2.12
C VAL A 434 -14.18 14.62 2.97
N LEU A 435 -13.02 14.02 2.76
CA LEU A 435 -11.80 14.40 3.47
C LEU A 435 -11.40 15.86 3.18
N LEU A 436 -11.35 16.26 1.91
CA LEU A 436 -10.97 17.62 1.51
C LEU A 436 -11.92 18.68 2.09
N THR A 437 -13.22 18.37 2.17
CA THR A 437 -14.22 19.27 2.79
C THR A 437 -13.88 19.58 4.25
N THR A 438 -13.29 18.62 4.96
CA THR A 438 -12.92 18.77 6.38
C THR A 438 -11.51 19.35 6.55
N LEU A 439 -10.59 18.97 5.66
CA LEU A 439 -9.17 19.35 5.73
C LEU A 439 -8.90 20.78 5.25
N LEU A 440 -9.49 21.19 4.12
CA LEU A 440 -9.19 22.45 3.45
C LEU A 440 -9.38 23.70 4.34
N PRO A 441 -10.43 23.82 5.16
CA PRO A 441 -10.61 25.00 6.04
C PRO A 441 -9.45 25.24 7.00
N ARG A 442 -8.65 24.22 7.30
CA ARG A 442 -7.50 24.29 8.20
C ARG A 442 -6.18 24.61 7.49
N LEU A 443 -6.18 24.59 6.15
CA LEU A 443 -5.01 24.88 5.34
C LEU A 443 -4.89 26.39 5.10
N ALA A 444 -3.66 26.86 4.83
CA ALA A 444 -3.40 28.26 4.49
C ALA A 444 -4.21 28.77 3.28
N ILE A 445 -4.62 27.86 2.38
CA ILE A 445 -5.42 28.17 1.19
C ILE A 445 -6.93 27.99 1.39
N GLY A 446 -7.40 27.69 2.61
CA GLY A 446 -8.79 27.32 2.88
C GLY A 446 -9.80 28.36 2.41
N GLY A 447 -9.51 29.66 2.63
CA GLY A 447 -10.38 30.76 2.17
C GLY A 447 -10.43 30.96 0.64
N GLN A 448 -9.57 30.27 -0.12
CA GLN A 448 -9.53 30.30 -1.59
C GLN A 448 -10.11 29.02 -2.21
N CYS A 449 -10.52 28.05 -1.40
CA CYS A 449 -10.90 26.73 -1.86
C CYS A 449 -12.35 26.40 -1.50
N ALA A 450 -13.06 25.76 -2.42
CA ALA A 450 -14.39 25.21 -2.19
C ALA A 450 -14.50 23.83 -2.85
N VAL A 451 -15.14 22.88 -2.18
CA VAL A 451 -15.43 21.56 -2.74
C VAL A 451 -16.87 21.55 -3.22
N GLU A 452 -17.07 21.38 -4.52
CA GLU A 452 -18.39 21.39 -5.15
C GLU A 452 -18.50 20.20 -6.12
N ASP A 453 -19.57 19.42 -5.98
CA ASP A 453 -19.84 18.20 -6.74
C ASP A 453 -18.66 17.21 -6.80
N ARG A 454 -17.91 17.24 -7.90
CA ARG A 454 -16.78 16.37 -8.22
C ARG A 454 -15.46 17.12 -8.38
N PHE A 455 -15.44 18.41 -8.02
CA PHE A 455 -14.31 19.30 -8.18
C PHE A 455 -13.91 19.99 -6.88
N LEU A 456 -12.60 20.25 -6.75
CA LEU A 456 -12.05 21.26 -5.85
C LEU A 456 -11.85 22.55 -6.66
N HIS A 457 -12.63 23.58 -6.35
CA HIS A 457 -12.47 24.93 -6.87
C HIS A 457 -11.37 25.65 -6.09
N VAL A 458 -10.47 26.31 -6.80
CA VAL A 458 -9.34 27.08 -6.26
C VAL A 458 -9.34 28.45 -6.92
N LYS A 459 -9.55 29.49 -6.14
CA LYS A 459 -9.53 30.88 -6.59
C LYS A 459 -8.11 31.43 -6.48
N GLY A 460 -7.41 31.51 -7.62
CA GLY A 460 -6.13 32.21 -7.73
C GLY A 460 -6.30 33.70 -8.00
N THR A 461 -5.19 34.40 -8.27
CA THR A 461 -5.19 35.83 -8.61
C THR A 461 -5.38 36.05 -10.12
N ARG A 462 -4.85 35.17 -10.96
CA ARG A 462 -4.99 35.21 -12.43
C ARG A 462 -6.30 34.57 -12.87
N HIS A 463 -6.61 33.37 -12.35
CA HIS A 463 -7.80 32.62 -12.75
C HIS A 463 -8.48 31.90 -11.58
N THR A 464 -9.69 31.40 -11.84
CA THR A 464 -10.32 30.37 -11.02
C THR A 464 -10.11 29.02 -11.68
N TYR A 465 -9.73 28.03 -10.88
CA TYR A 465 -9.38 26.70 -11.32
C TYR A 465 -10.32 25.69 -10.69
N LYS A 466 -10.60 24.59 -11.38
CA LYS A 466 -11.26 23.42 -10.79
C LYS A 466 -10.44 22.16 -11.02
N ILE A 467 -10.22 21.41 -9.96
CA ILE A 467 -9.41 20.19 -9.94
C ILE A 467 -10.34 19.00 -9.74
N HIS A 468 -10.38 18.07 -10.68
CA HIS A 468 -11.22 16.88 -10.56
C HIS A 468 -10.72 15.98 -9.43
N LEU A 469 -11.62 15.56 -8.54
CA LEU A 469 -11.25 14.84 -7.32
C LEU A 469 -10.85 13.37 -7.58
N GLY A 470 -11.23 12.82 -8.73
CA GLY A 470 -10.87 11.47 -9.17
C GLY A 470 -9.49 11.37 -9.79
N SER A 471 -9.19 12.28 -10.72
CA SER A 471 -8.01 12.25 -11.60
C SER A 471 -6.94 13.28 -11.25
N GLY A 472 -7.31 14.34 -10.52
CA GLY A 472 -6.45 15.50 -10.31
C GLY A 472 -6.26 16.39 -11.55
N ASN A 473 -7.03 16.16 -12.63
CA ASN A 473 -6.99 17.01 -13.83
C ASN A 473 -7.57 18.40 -13.54
N ILE A 474 -6.98 19.43 -14.16
CA ILE A 474 -7.31 20.83 -13.87
C ILE A 474 -8.01 21.46 -15.08
N MET A 475 -9.06 22.24 -14.82
CA MET A 475 -9.67 23.16 -15.79
C MET A 475 -9.60 24.60 -15.27
N ILE A 476 -9.42 25.54 -16.18
CA ILE A 476 -9.48 26.99 -15.94
C ILE A 476 -10.88 27.48 -16.30
N GLU A 477 -11.53 28.18 -15.38
CA GLU A 477 -12.85 28.81 -15.60
C GLU A 477 -12.72 30.17 -16.31
N PRO A 478 -13.76 30.62 -17.04
CA PRO A 478 -15.08 29.99 -17.23
C PRO A 478 -15.13 28.97 -18.39
N ASP A 479 -14.18 28.99 -19.33
CA ASP A 479 -14.26 28.21 -20.58
C ASP A 479 -13.88 26.73 -20.41
N ASN A 480 -13.60 26.28 -19.18
CA ASN A 480 -13.17 24.91 -18.85
C ASN A 480 -11.93 24.44 -19.62
N ARG A 481 -11.01 25.36 -19.90
CA ARG A 481 -9.77 25.07 -20.62
C ARG A 481 -8.87 24.18 -19.76
N TYR A 482 -8.44 23.04 -20.30
CA TYR A 482 -7.56 22.13 -19.58
C TYR A 482 -6.20 22.78 -19.29
N LEU A 483 -5.69 22.55 -18.09
CA LEU A 483 -4.35 22.97 -17.64
C LEU A 483 -3.54 21.74 -17.24
N CYS A 484 -2.48 21.45 -18.00
CA CYS A 484 -1.59 20.34 -17.72
C CYS A 484 -0.50 20.76 -16.72
N ILE A 485 -0.55 20.20 -15.51
CA ILE A 485 0.51 20.33 -14.50
C ILE A 485 1.00 18.94 -14.14
N VAL A 486 2.26 18.66 -14.48
CA VAL A 486 2.96 17.44 -14.07
C VAL A 486 3.60 17.71 -12.71
N PRO A 487 3.19 17.00 -11.65
CA PRO A 487 3.76 17.24 -10.32
C PRO A 487 5.26 16.92 -10.31
N LYS A 488 6.10 17.88 -9.88
CA LYS A 488 7.40 17.50 -9.29
C LYS A 488 7.08 16.90 -7.93
N SER A 489 7.73 15.80 -7.54
CA SER A 489 7.38 15.10 -6.30
C SER A 489 7.55 16.00 -5.08
N GLU A 490 6.48 16.65 -4.64
CA GLU A 490 6.49 17.48 -3.45
C GLU A 490 5.63 16.85 -2.37
N LYS A 491 6.15 16.90 -1.15
CA LYS A 491 5.45 16.45 0.04
C LYS A 491 4.50 17.55 0.48
N ALA A 492 3.28 17.18 0.86
CA ALA A 492 2.47 18.05 1.68
C ALA A 492 3.08 18.07 3.09
N ASP A 493 3.47 19.25 3.58
CA ASP A 493 3.94 19.46 4.96
C ASP A 493 2.77 19.51 5.99
N THR A 494 1.55 19.17 5.57
CA THR A 494 0.35 19.20 6.40
C THR A 494 -0.06 17.79 6.83
N TYR A 495 -0.66 17.69 8.02
CA TYR A 495 -1.29 16.47 8.51
C TYR A 495 -2.24 15.87 7.46
N LEU A 496 -2.10 14.57 7.24
CA LEU A 496 -3.03 13.75 6.48
C LEU A 496 -3.51 12.61 7.39
N PRO A 497 -4.77 12.18 7.30
CA PRO A 497 -5.30 11.12 8.15
C PRO A 497 -4.72 9.73 7.85
N PHE A 498 -4.13 9.54 6.67
CA PHE A 498 -3.51 8.28 6.28
C PHE A 498 -2.40 8.48 5.23
N GLU A 499 -1.52 7.49 5.14
CA GLU A 499 -0.46 7.39 4.14
C GLU A 499 -0.98 6.72 2.84
N GLY A 500 -0.28 6.93 1.72
CA GLY A 500 -0.45 6.13 0.49
C GLY A 500 -1.42 6.64 -0.57
N ASP A 501 -2.23 7.69 -0.32
CA ASP A 501 -3.09 8.30 -1.36
C ASP A 501 -2.33 9.38 -2.16
N ARG A 502 -1.68 8.92 -3.23
CA ARG A 502 -0.88 9.79 -4.11
C ARG A 502 -1.74 10.84 -4.81
N THR A 503 -2.98 10.50 -5.20
CA THR A 503 -3.87 11.42 -5.91
C THR A 503 -4.30 12.57 -5.01
N LEU A 504 -4.64 12.30 -3.74
CA LEU A 504 -4.91 13.34 -2.76
C LEU A 504 -3.73 14.31 -2.61
N ALA A 505 -2.51 13.79 -2.46
CA ALA A 505 -1.31 14.61 -2.35
C ALA A 505 -1.08 15.47 -3.60
N VAL A 506 -1.33 14.92 -4.80
CA VAL A 506 -1.26 15.65 -6.07
C VAL A 506 -2.32 16.76 -6.14
N ILE A 507 -3.56 16.48 -5.75
CA ILE A 507 -4.64 17.48 -5.72
C ILE A 507 -4.28 18.63 -4.77
N LEU A 508 -3.80 18.33 -3.56
CA LEU A 508 -3.40 19.35 -2.59
C LEU A 508 -2.20 20.17 -3.06
N SER A 509 -1.17 19.53 -3.64
CA SER A 509 -0.01 20.22 -4.22
C SER A 509 -0.43 21.17 -5.34
N LYS A 510 -1.28 20.71 -6.27
CA LYS A 510 -1.85 21.55 -7.34
C LYS A 510 -2.67 22.70 -6.77
N ALA A 511 -3.52 22.46 -5.77
CA ALA A 511 -4.32 23.50 -5.15
C ALA A 511 -3.44 24.59 -4.49
N MET A 512 -2.39 24.20 -3.77
CA MET A 512 -1.44 25.13 -3.16
C MET A 512 -0.69 25.98 -4.19
N LEU A 513 -0.26 25.36 -5.29
CA LEU A 513 0.39 26.05 -6.40
C LEU A 513 -0.56 27.06 -7.08
N LEU A 514 -1.80 26.63 -7.38
CA LEU A 514 -2.79 27.44 -8.09
C LEU A 514 -3.39 28.58 -7.25
N ALA A 515 -3.49 28.39 -5.93
CA ALA A 515 -3.85 29.47 -5.01
C ALA A 515 -2.82 30.62 -5.00
N LYS A 516 -1.60 30.37 -5.48
CA LYS A 516 -0.52 31.35 -5.63
C LYS A 516 -0.07 31.46 -7.08
N ASP A 517 -1.03 31.47 -8.01
CA ASP A 517 -0.76 31.45 -9.45
C ASP A 517 0.17 32.56 -9.99
N THR A 518 0.29 33.68 -9.29
CA THR A 518 1.26 34.76 -9.60
C THR A 518 2.71 34.41 -9.26
N GLU A 519 2.94 33.49 -8.33
CA GLU A 519 4.28 33.02 -7.91
C GLU A 519 4.80 31.88 -8.81
N ILE A 520 3.98 31.38 -9.73
CA ILE A 520 4.38 30.31 -10.68
C ILE A 520 5.45 30.85 -11.63
N THR A 521 6.60 30.18 -11.64
CA THR A 521 7.75 30.52 -12.50
C THR A 521 8.02 29.50 -13.60
N ASP A 522 7.34 28.35 -13.56
CA ASP A 522 7.55 27.28 -14.55
C ASP A 522 7.01 27.72 -15.93
N PRO A 523 7.87 27.85 -16.96
CA PRO A 523 7.46 28.35 -18.27
C PRO A 523 6.45 27.44 -18.96
N THR A 524 6.43 26.14 -18.63
CA THR A 524 5.47 25.18 -19.21
C THR A 524 4.05 25.39 -18.68
N ILE A 525 3.92 25.90 -17.46
CA ILE A 525 2.62 26.24 -16.86
C ILE A 525 2.22 27.65 -17.29
N LEU A 526 3.15 28.60 -17.28
CA LEU A 526 2.89 30.00 -17.63
C LEU A 526 2.40 30.19 -19.07
N SER A 527 2.83 29.36 -20.03
CA SER A 527 2.32 29.41 -21.40
C SER A 527 0.87 28.94 -21.53
N GLN A 528 0.35 28.24 -20.51
CA GLN A 528 -1.01 27.72 -20.45
C GLN A 528 -1.96 28.57 -19.59
N LEU A 529 -1.46 29.49 -18.77
CA LEU A 529 -2.29 30.45 -18.02
C LEU A 529 -2.61 31.64 -18.92
#